data_AF-A0A962I0S1-F1
#
_entry.id   AF-A0A962I0S1-F1
#
_cell.length_a   1.000
_cell.length_b   1.000
_cell.length_c   1.000
_cell.angle_alpha   90.00
_cell.angle_beta   90.00
_cell.angle_gamma   90.00
#
_symmetry.space_group_name_H-M   'P 1'
#
loop_
_entity.id
_entity.type
_entity.pdbx_description
1 polymer ?
#
loop_
_entity_poly.entity_id
_entity_poly.type
_entity_poly.pdbx_seq_one_letter_code
_entity_poly.pdbx_strand_id
1 'polypeptide(L)'
;NPAAADQPDLAALADAIRDRADAGELDALSGLAGDRVYVFHGRLDQTVGEAITRASGDLYAALDAPVNLQTDYAREVAHTLPTLGEGQCDRSESPWLAPCDFDLAGAAMRHLYDLPDDAEATPAQGEIQSFSQRQALAGELPPGLAEQGYLYVPKACTEGGCGLLVALHGCQQTSDLIGTAFVEGSGLRRWADLAKVVVLYPQTAPSMMPLNPKACWDWWGYSGKNYDGRDGAQTRALMRFVDILQAPSR
;
A
#
# COMPACT_ATOMS: atom_id res chain seq x y z
N ASN A 1 23.74 -0.28 0.66
CA ASN A 1 23.42 -0.03 -0.75
C ASN A 1 23.95 -1.16 -1.59
N PRO A 2 23.08 -1.91 -2.30
CA PRO A 2 23.54 -2.93 -3.22
C PRO A 2 24.38 -2.27 -4.33
N ALA A 3 25.31 -3.02 -4.91
CA ALA A 3 26.27 -2.48 -5.87
C ALA A 3 25.55 -2.08 -7.17
N ALA A 4 26.18 -1.27 -8.03
CA ALA A 4 25.62 -0.91 -9.35
C ALA A 4 25.30 -2.14 -10.24
N ALA A 5 25.85 -3.32 -9.93
CA ALA A 5 25.57 -4.59 -10.60
C ALA A 5 24.26 -5.28 -10.14
N ASP A 6 23.57 -4.74 -9.13
CA ASP A 6 22.33 -5.29 -8.56
C ASP A 6 21.09 -4.45 -8.93
N GLN A 7 21.22 -3.50 -9.87
CA GLN A 7 20.08 -2.71 -10.33
C GLN A 7 19.18 -3.56 -11.25
N PRO A 8 17.85 -3.48 -11.09
CA PRO A 8 16.93 -4.16 -11.99
C PRO A 8 17.10 -3.66 -13.43
N ASP A 9 17.06 -4.58 -14.40
CA ASP A 9 17.00 -4.23 -15.82
C ASP A 9 15.58 -3.74 -16.15
N LEU A 10 15.40 -2.41 -16.15
CA LEU A 10 14.10 -1.78 -16.35
C LEU A 10 13.51 -2.06 -17.74
N ALA A 11 14.37 -2.19 -18.77
CA ALA A 11 13.89 -2.48 -20.12
C ALA A 11 13.34 -3.90 -20.20
N ALA A 12 14.10 -4.87 -19.67
CA ALA A 12 13.65 -6.26 -19.60
C ALA A 12 12.38 -6.43 -18.73
N LEU A 13 12.28 -5.69 -17.62
CA LEU A 13 11.07 -5.68 -16.78
C LEU A 13 9.87 -5.07 -17.50
N ALA A 14 10.04 -3.95 -18.20
CA ALA A 14 8.97 -3.33 -18.97
C ALA A 14 8.49 -4.25 -20.10
N ASP A 15 9.40 -4.91 -20.81
CA ASP A 15 9.05 -5.90 -21.84
C ASP A 15 8.27 -7.08 -21.25
N ALA A 16 8.73 -7.64 -20.12
CA ALA A 16 8.00 -8.71 -19.44
C ALA A 16 6.60 -8.28 -18.98
N ILE A 17 6.43 -7.03 -18.54
CA ILE A 17 5.13 -6.48 -18.16
C ILE A 17 4.21 -6.34 -19.39
N ARG A 18 4.74 -5.84 -20.51
CA ARG A 18 3.99 -5.75 -21.78
C ARG A 18 3.53 -7.12 -22.26
N ASP A 19 4.44 -8.10 -22.30
CA ASP A 19 4.12 -9.47 -22.72
C ASP A 19 3.00 -10.09 -21.87
N ARG A 20 3.04 -9.87 -20.55
CA ARG A 20 2.02 -10.36 -19.61
C ARG A 20 0.70 -9.62 -19.72
N ALA A 21 0.71 -8.33 -20.02
CA ALA A 21 -0.50 -7.57 -20.32
C ALA A 21 -1.15 -8.04 -21.63
N ASP A 22 -0.35 -8.27 -22.68
CA ASP A 22 -0.82 -8.80 -23.96
C ASP A 22 -1.38 -10.23 -23.84
N ALA A 23 -0.83 -11.04 -22.93
CA ALA A 23 -1.34 -12.35 -22.58
C ALA A 23 -2.59 -12.32 -21.68
N GLY A 24 -3.00 -11.15 -21.18
CA GLY A 24 -4.15 -10.97 -20.29
C GLY A 24 -3.90 -11.39 -18.84
N GLU A 25 -2.65 -11.64 -18.44
CA GLU A 25 -2.27 -11.94 -17.06
C GLU A 25 -2.30 -10.67 -16.17
N LEU A 26 -2.10 -9.51 -16.79
CA LEU A 26 -2.21 -8.17 -16.22
C LEU A 26 -3.29 -7.37 -16.94
N ASP A 27 -3.67 -6.24 -16.37
CA ASP A 27 -4.51 -5.24 -17.04
C ASP A 27 -3.76 -4.56 -18.18
N ALA A 28 -4.50 -4.06 -19.18
CA ALA A 28 -3.89 -3.31 -20.28
C ALA A 28 -3.19 -2.06 -19.74
N LEU A 29 -1.95 -1.82 -20.16
CA LEU A 29 -1.12 -0.72 -19.62
C LEU A 29 -1.71 0.67 -19.89
N SER A 30 -2.58 0.80 -20.90
CA SER A 30 -3.35 2.03 -21.13
C SER A 30 -4.21 2.44 -19.92
N GLY A 31 -4.54 1.51 -19.02
CA GLY A 31 -5.23 1.79 -17.77
C GLY A 31 -4.43 2.65 -16.79
N LEU A 32 -3.09 2.69 -16.92
CA LEU A 32 -2.22 3.54 -16.09
C LEU A 32 -2.20 5.01 -16.54
N ALA A 33 -2.71 5.31 -17.74
CA ALA A 33 -2.59 6.65 -18.30
C ALA A 33 -3.32 7.69 -17.44
N GLY A 34 -2.56 8.63 -16.86
CA GLY A 34 -3.08 9.66 -15.96
C GLY A 34 -3.21 9.25 -14.49
N ASP A 35 -2.86 8.00 -14.13
CA ASP A 35 -2.80 7.59 -12.73
C ASP A 35 -1.77 8.42 -11.97
N ARG A 36 -2.08 8.73 -10.71
CA ARG A 36 -1.18 9.48 -9.83
C ARG A 36 -0.38 8.50 -8.99
N VAL A 37 0.94 8.56 -9.08
CA VAL A 37 1.86 7.66 -8.37
C VAL A 37 2.76 8.50 -7.45
N TYR A 38 2.85 8.12 -6.18
CA TYR A 38 3.75 8.74 -5.21
C TYR A 38 4.76 7.70 -4.71
N VAL A 39 6.06 7.98 -4.85
CA VAL A 39 7.14 7.09 -4.40
C VAL A 39 7.99 7.79 -3.34
N PHE A 40 8.17 7.12 -2.20
CA PHE A 40 8.98 7.63 -1.09
C PHE A 40 10.12 6.67 -0.76
N HIS A 41 11.30 7.21 -0.47
CA HIS A 41 12.40 6.48 0.14
C HIS A 41 13.13 7.34 1.18
N GLY A 42 13.42 6.75 2.35
CA GLY A 42 14.25 7.37 3.37
C GLY A 42 15.73 7.04 3.17
N ARG A 43 16.62 8.04 3.20
CA ARG A 43 18.06 7.89 2.97
C ARG A 43 18.78 6.99 3.98
N LEU A 44 18.17 6.77 5.14
CA LEU A 44 18.70 5.91 6.21
C LEU A 44 18.14 4.49 6.14
N ASP A 45 17.26 4.18 5.18
CA ASP A 45 16.72 2.84 4.99
C ASP A 45 17.85 1.89 4.53
N GLN A 46 18.12 0.90 5.38
CA GLN A 46 19.06 -0.19 5.11
C GLN A 46 18.36 -1.53 4.92
N THR A 47 17.03 -1.56 4.97
CA THR A 47 16.21 -2.76 4.81
C THR A 47 15.80 -2.93 3.35
N VAL A 48 15.25 -1.88 2.74
CA VAL A 48 15.02 -1.79 1.29
C VAL A 48 16.05 -0.84 0.72
N GLY A 49 16.72 -1.23 -0.37
CA GLY A 49 17.75 -0.38 -0.96
C GLY A 49 17.17 0.76 -1.80
N GLU A 50 17.73 1.97 -1.68
CA GLU A 50 17.31 3.16 -2.45
C GLU A 50 17.23 2.88 -3.96
N ALA A 51 18.22 2.16 -4.50
CA ALA A 51 18.25 1.79 -5.91
C ALA A 51 17.02 0.99 -6.35
N ILE A 52 16.48 0.13 -5.47
CA ILE A 52 15.27 -0.65 -5.75
C ILE A 52 14.03 0.23 -5.75
N THR A 53 13.91 1.14 -4.78
CA THR A 53 12.77 2.08 -4.71
C THR A 53 12.80 3.12 -5.84
N ARG A 54 13.98 3.55 -6.30
CA ARG A 54 14.09 4.39 -7.49
C ARG A 54 13.71 3.64 -8.75
N ALA A 55 14.21 2.42 -8.91
CA ALA A 55 13.87 1.55 -10.03
C ALA A 55 12.36 1.33 -10.16
N SER A 56 11.60 1.23 -9.06
CA SER A 56 10.13 1.11 -9.15
C SER A 56 9.44 2.38 -9.66
N GLY A 57 9.95 3.57 -9.34
CA GLY A 57 9.49 4.83 -9.93
C GLY A 57 9.86 4.95 -11.40
N ASP A 58 11.12 4.67 -11.73
CA ASP A 58 11.66 4.74 -13.09
C ASP A 58 11.00 3.71 -14.03
N LEU A 59 10.56 2.57 -13.50
CA LEU A 59 9.82 1.55 -14.27
C LEU A 59 8.54 2.12 -14.90
N TYR A 60 7.81 3.00 -14.21
CA TYR A 60 6.61 3.62 -14.80
C TYR A 60 6.93 4.43 -16.05
N ALA A 61 8.07 5.11 -16.10
CA ALA A 61 8.50 5.84 -17.28
C ALA A 61 8.85 4.90 -18.45
N ALA A 62 9.25 3.65 -18.16
CA ALA A 62 9.60 2.65 -19.16
C ALA A 62 8.40 1.89 -19.75
N LEU A 63 7.18 2.04 -19.22
CA LEU A 63 5.98 1.27 -19.60
C LEU A 63 5.16 1.89 -20.75
N ASP A 64 5.59 3.00 -21.34
CA ASP A 64 4.87 3.75 -22.40
C ASP A 64 3.43 4.17 -22.02
N ALA A 65 3.10 4.18 -20.73
CA ALA A 65 1.83 4.60 -20.17
C ALA A 65 2.07 5.72 -19.15
N PRO A 66 1.90 7.01 -19.54
CA PRO A 66 2.34 8.11 -18.71
C PRO A 66 1.46 8.24 -17.46
N VAL A 67 2.09 8.05 -16.30
CA VAL A 67 1.54 8.37 -14.98
C VAL A 67 1.96 9.78 -14.55
N ASN A 68 1.23 10.39 -13.63
CA ASN A 68 1.68 11.55 -12.89
C ASN A 68 2.51 11.09 -11.69
N LEU A 69 3.82 10.95 -11.88
CA LEU A 69 4.76 10.47 -10.86
C LEU A 69 5.30 11.63 -10.01
N GLN A 70 5.16 11.51 -8.69
CA GLN A 70 5.86 12.32 -7.71
C GLN A 70 6.78 11.45 -6.85
N THR A 71 7.96 11.96 -6.53
CA THR A 71 8.98 11.23 -5.76
C THR A 71 9.54 12.07 -4.62
N ASP A 72 9.84 11.45 -3.48
CA ASP A 72 10.63 12.04 -2.40
C ASP A 72 11.67 11.03 -1.89
N TYR A 73 12.94 11.38 -2.09
CA TYR A 73 14.11 10.55 -1.74
C TYR A 73 15.11 11.30 -0.86
N ALA A 74 14.75 12.48 -0.36
CA ALA A 74 15.70 13.40 0.25
C ALA A 74 15.76 13.28 1.77
N ARG A 75 14.81 12.58 2.39
CA ARG A 75 14.61 12.61 3.85
C ARG A 75 15.48 11.60 4.58
N GLU A 76 16.00 12.01 5.73
CA GLU A 76 16.77 11.16 6.64
C GLU A 76 15.81 10.33 7.51
N VAL A 77 15.19 9.32 6.89
CA VAL A 77 14.27 8.37 7.53
C VAL A 77 14.79 6.96 7.29
N ALA A 78 14.74 6.11 8.31
CA ALA A 78 15.12 4.69 8.25
C ALA A 78 13.97 3.86 7.66
N HIS A 79 14.00 2.54 7.84
CA HIS A 79 12.92 1.67 7.36
C HIS A 79 11.70 1.75 8.29
N THR A 80 10.96 2.84 8.19
CA THR A 80 9.78 3.13 9.02
C THR A 80 8.84 4.05 8.24
N LEU A 81 7.54 4.00 8.55
CA LEU A 81 6.58 4.97 8.02
C LEU A 81 6.70 6.29 8.81
N PRO A 82 7.20 7.38 8.21
CA PRO A 82 7.28 8.68 8.88
C PRO A 82 5.88 9.31 9.07
N THR A 83 5.63 9.82 10.27
CA THR A 83 4.38 10.48 10.67
C THR A 83 4.66 11.86 11.28
N LEU A 84 3.60 12.62 11.60
CA LEU A 84 3.72 13.92 12.28
C LEU A 84 4.16 13.76 13.74
N GLY A 85 4.92 14.74 14.23
CA GLY A 85 5.46 14.82 15.58
C GLY A 85 6.96 14.58 15.62
N GLU A 86 7.58 14.81 16.77
CA GLU A 86 9.03 14.63 16.95
C GLU A 86 9.38 13.26 17.56
N GLY A 87 10.40 12.59 17.02
CA GLY A 87 10.88 11.30 17.49
C GLY A 87 12.09 10.78 16.73
N GLN A 88 12.40 9.48 16.92
CA GLN A 88 13.59 8.83 16.37
C GLN A 88 13.28 8.18 15.02
N CYS A 89 13.75 8.82 13.95
CA CYS A 89 13.49 8.40 12.58
C CYS A 89 14.67 7.72 11.91
N ASP A 90 15.78 7.60 12.59
CA ASP A 90 16.99 6.88 12.20
C ASP A 90 16.96 5.40 12.62
N ARG A 91 15.82 4.92 13.15
CA ARG A 91 15.65 3.55 13.62
C ARG A 91 14.61 2.77 12.84
N SER A 92 14.98 1.56 12.48
CA SER A 92 14.12 0.56 11.84
C SER A 92 13.65 -0.45 12.90
N GLU A 93 12.61 -0.11 13.65
CA GLU A 93 12.10 -0.94 14.75
C GLU A 93 10.56 -0.98 14.79
N SER A 94 10.01 -2.01 15.43
CA SER A 94 8.56 -2.14 15.66
C SER A 94 8.03 -0.92 16.43
N PRO A 95 6.88 -0.33 16.04
CA PRO A 95 5.88 -0.85 15.10
C PRO A 95 6.13 -0.50 13.62
N TRP A 96 7.30 0.03 13.27
CA TRP A 96 7.68 0.52 11.93
C TRP A 96 6.85 1.73 11.49
N LEU A 97 6.45 2.55 12.47
CA LEU A 97 5.95 3.91 12.29
C LEU A 97 6.71 4.80 13.29
N ALA A 98 7.16 5.97 12.86
CA ALA A 98 7.88 6.91 13.73
C ALA A 98 7.45 8.36 13.47
N PRO A 99 7.33 9.20 14.52
CA PRO A 99 7.05 10.61 14.35
C PRO A 99 8.31 11.34 13.88
N CYS A 100 8.33 11.73 12.59
CA CYS A 100 9.48 12.25 11.86
C CYS A 100 9.35 13.69 11.42
N ASP A 101 8.45 14.42 12.06
CA ASP A 101 8.02 15.76 11.67
C ASP A 101 7.67 15.84 10.18
N PHE A 102 7.13 14.73 9.65
CA PHE A 102 6.80 14.60 8.24
C PHE A 102 5.52 13.80 8.06
N ASP A 103 4.49 14.46 7.53
CA ASP A 103 3.22 13.83 7.18
C ASP A 103 3.32 13.13 5.80
N LEU A 104 3.94 11.93 5.75
CA LEU A 104 3.99 11.16 4.51
C LEU A 104 2.60 10.80 4.00
N ALA A 105 1.68 10.44 4.90
CA ALA A 105 0.28 10.20 4.55
C ALA A 105 -0.32 11.43 3.87
N GLY A 106 -0.08 12.63 4.40
CA GLY A 106 -0.55 13.86 3.78
C GLY A 106 0.09 14.18 2.44
N ALA A 107 1.41 13.99 2.31
CA ALA A 107 2.10 14.18 1.04
C ALA A 107 1.56 13.24 -0.05
N ALA A 108 1.39 11.95 0.28
CA ALA A 108 0.81 10.98 -0.64
C ALA A 108 -0.67 11.29 -0.95
N MET A 109 -1.49 11.60 0.05
CA MET A 109 -2.93 11.85 -0.13
C MET A 109 -3.21 13.09 -0.96
N ARG A 110 -2.43 14.17 -0.77
CA ARG A 110 -2.56 15.38 -1.61
C ARG A 110 -2.30 15.07 -3.08
N HIS A 111 -1.26 14.29 -3.36
CA HIS A 111 -0.98 13.84 -4.73
C HIS A 111 -2.08 12.91 -5.24
N LEU A 112 -2.35 11.79 -4.58
CA LEU A 112 -3.27 10.74 -5.05
C LEU A 112 -4.68 11.26 -5.33
N TYR A 113 -5.19 12.20 -4.51
CA TYR A 113 -6.55 12.72 -4.61
C TYR A 113 -6.63 14.17 -5.10
N ASP A 114 -5.51 14.73 -5.62
CA ASP A 114 -5.46 16.08 -6.20
C ASP A 114 -5.99 17.17 -5.25
N LEU A 115 -5.61 17.06 -3.97
CA LEU A 115 -6.01 18.03 -2.96
C LEU A 115 -5.11 19.28 -3.06
N PRO A 116 -5.61 20.47 -2.67
CA PRO A 116 -4.80 21.69 -2.63
C PRO A 116 -3.51 21.52 -1.82
N ASP A 117 -2.45 22.20 -2.22
CA ASP A 117 -1.16 22.13 -1.52
C ASP A 117 -1.21 22.66 -0.08
N ASP A 118 -2.12 23.60 0.19
CA ASP A 118 -2.40 24.18 1.50
C ASP A 118 -3.50 23.44 2.27
N ALA A 119 -3.94 22.29 1.76
CA ALA A 119 -4.90 21.44 2.47
C ALA A 119 -4.29 20.94 3.79
N GLU A 120 -5.04 21.09 4.88
CA GLU A 120 -4.65 20.60 6.20
C GLU A 120 -5.74 19.66 6.74
N ALA A 121 -5.33 18.45 7.13
CA ALA A 121 -6.24 17.46 7.67
C ALA A 121 -6.45 17.62 9.18
N THR A 122 -7.71 17.75 9.61
CA THR A 122 -8.11 17.79 11.02
C THR A 122 -8.03 16.40 11.68
N PRO A 123 -8.12 16.30 13.02
CA PRO A 123 -8.25 15.00 13.68
C PRO A 123 -9.38 14.15 13.10
N ALA A 124 -9.12 12.84 12.99
CA ALA A 124 -10.01 11.87 12.38
C ALA A 124 -11.36 11.81 13.12
N GLN A 125 -12.48 11.84 12.39
CA GLN A 125 -13.84 11.94 12.94
C GLN A 125 -14.73 10.74 12.65
N GLY A 126 -14.38 9.93 11.64
CA GLY A 126 -14.98 8.63 11.35
C GLY A 126 -14.66 7.52 12.34
N GLU A 127 -15.06 6.30 11.98
CA GLU A 127 -14.96 5.10 12.84
C GLU A 127 -14.05 4.05 12.22
N ILE A 128 -13.26 3.37 13.06
CA ILE A 128 -12.58 2.13 12.68
C ILE A 128 -13.56 0.99 12.93
N GLN A 129 -13.82 0.21 11.90
CA GLN A 129 -14.60 -1.02 11.98
C GLN A 129 -13.70 -2.20 11.64
N SER A 130 -14.01 -3.35 12.20
CA SER A 130 -13.34 -4.61 11.90
C SER A 130 -14.30 -5.49 11.07
N PHE A 131 -13.79 -6.25 10.12
CA PHE A 131 -14.56 -7.22 9.33
C PHE A 131 -13.83 -8.55 9.13
N SER A 132 -14.58 -9.65 8.99
CA SER A 132 -13.98 -10.95 8.68
C SER A 132 -13.57 -11.03 7.21
N GLN A 133 -12.26 -11.12 6.96
CA GLN A 133 -11.71 -11.35 5.62
C GLN A 133 -12.19 -12.70 5.08
N ARG A 134 -12.22 -13.74 5.92
CA ARG A 134 -12.76 -15.05 5.54
C ARG A 134 -14.20 -14.97 5.08
N GLN A 135 -15.07 -14.26 5.81
CA GLN A 135 -16.47 -14.12 5.41
C GLN A 135 -16.61 -13.35 4.09
N ALA A 136 -15.85 -12.25 3.92
CA ALA A 136 -15.81 -11.49 2.69
C ALA A 136 -15.32 -12.32 1.47
N LEU A 137 -14.47 -13.32 1.74
CA LEU A 137 -13.98 -14.31 0.77
C LEU A 137 -14.81 -15.60 0.75
N ALA A 138 -16.07 -15.55 1.18
CA ALA A 138 -17.01 -16.69 1.14
C ALA A 138 -16.48 -17.98 1.82
N GLY A 139 -15.63 -17.84 2.84
CA GLY A 139 -15.03 -18.94 3.59
C GLY A 139 -13.62 -19.33 3.15
N GLU A 140 -13.17 -18.90 1.97
CA GLU A 140 -11.90 -19.28 1.35
C GLU A 140 -10.80 -18.26 1.63
N LEU A 141 -10.10 -18.40 2.75
CA LEU A 141 -8.99 -17.54 3.11
C LEU A 141 -7.68 -18.06 2.48
N PRO A 142 -7.05 -17.33 1.53
CA PRO A 142 -5.80 -17.76 0.91
C PRO A 142 -4.62 -17.75 1.90
N PRO A 143 -3.55 -18.53 1.63
CA PRO A 143 -2.38 -18.56 2.49
C PRO A 143 -1.78 -17.17 2.72
N GLY A 144 -1.47 -16.89 3.98
CA GLY A 144 -0.84 -15.63 4.39
C GLY A 144 -1.79 -14.45 4.56
N LEU A 145 -3.11 -14.62 4.45
CA LEU A 145 -4.09 -13.63 4.94
C LEU A 145 -4.53 -13.93 6.37
N ALA A 146 -4.78 -12.90 7.17
CA ALA A 146 -5.39 -13.03 8.50
C ALA A 146 -6.91 -13.18 8.40
N GLU A 147 -7.55 -13.63 9.49
CA GLU A 147 -9.01 -13.76 9.55
C GLU A 147 -9.72 -12.40 9.60
N GLN A 148 -9.06 -11.40 10.16
CA GLN A 148 -9.62 -10.10 10.53
C GLN A 148 -8.95 -8.98 9.75
N GLY A 149 -9.75 -8.13 9.09
CA GLY A 149 -9.30 -6.89 8.47
C GLY A 149 -9.95 -5.67 9.14
N TYR A 150 -9.49 -4.48 8.80
CA TYR A 150 -10.03 -3.23 9.32
C TYR A 150 -10.42 -2.29 8.20
N LEU A 151 -11.31 -1.36 8.51
CA LEU A 151 -11.70 -0.27 7.63
C LEU A 151 -11.93 0.98 8.45
N TYR A 152 -11.57 2.13 7.91
CA TYR A 152 -11.91 3.42 8.46
C TYR A 152 -12.98 4.08 7.59
N VAL A 153 -14.15 4.37 8.17
CA VAL A 153 -15.26 5.04 7.49
C VAL A 153 -15.37 6.47 7.99
N PRO A 154 -15.03 7.48 7.16
CA PRO A 154 -15.39 8.86 7.46
C PRO A 154 -16.88 9.01 7.72
N LYS A 155 -17.27 9.94 8.60
CA LYS A 155 -18.70 10.24 8.85
C LYS A 155 -19.45 10.60 7.58
N ALA A 156 -18.80 11.28 6.64
CA ALA A 156 -19.38 11.67 5.36
C ALA A 156 -19.62 10.48 4.40
N CYS A 157 -19.07 9.30 4.70
CA CYS A 157 -19.13 8.12 3.84
C CYS A 157 -20.13 7.06 4.31
N THR A 158 -20.85 7.29 5.41
CA THR A 158 -21.82 6.32 5.94
C THR A 158 -23.00 6.06 4.99
N GLU A 159 -23.34 7.04 4.16
CA GLU A 159 -24.39 6.93 3.13
C GLU A 159 -23.83 6.52 1.75
N GLY A 160 -22.51 6.27 1.65
CA GLY A 160 -21.84 5.94 0.39
C GLY A 160 -21.38 7.18 -0.42
N GLY A 161 -21.03 6.96 -1.69
CA GLY A 161 -20.57 8.04 -2.59
C GLY A 161 -19.13 8.51 -2.37
N CYS A 162 -18.36 7.78 -1.56
CA CYS A 162 -16.96 8.07 -1.28
C CYS A 162 -16.00 7.28 -2.17
N GLY A 163 -14.76 7.78 -2.26
CA GLY A 163 -13.64 7.02 -2.82
C GLY A 163 -13.20 5.88 -1.88
N LEU A 164 -12.24 5.09 -2.35
CA LEU A 164 -11.61 4.02 -1.59
C LEU A 164 -10.09 4.16 -1.66
N LEU A 165 -9.43 3.97 -0.53
CA LEU A 165 -7.99 3.76 -0.42
C LEU A 165 -7.75 2.37 0.18
N VAL A 166 -6.92 1.55 -0.45
CA VAL A 166 -6.46 0.28 0.14
C VAL A 166 -5.06 0.51 0.70
N ALA A 167 -4.94 0.49 2.03
CA ALA A 167 -3.70 0.72 2.74
C ALA A 167 -3.09 -0.61 3.20
N LEU A 168 -2.06 -1.06 2.51
CA LEU A 168 -1.34 -2.29 2.82
C LEU A 168 -0.21 -2.01 3.81
N HIS A 169 -0.23 -2.68 4.96
CA HIS A 169 0.85 -2.59 5.94
C HIS A 169 2.12 -3.32 5.46
N GLY A 170 3.28 -3.00 6.03
CA GLY A 170 4.54 -3.71 5.74
C GLY A 170 4.70 -5.05 6.46
N CYS A 171 5.83 -5.72 6.22
CA CYS A 171 6.21 -6.91 6.99
C CYS A 171 6.22 -6.60 8.50
N GLN A 172 5.79 -7.55 9.32
CA GLN A 172 5.72 -7.43 10.78
C GLN A 172 4.79 -6.31 11.30
N GLN A 173 3.94 -5.74 10.44
CA GLN A 173 2.96 -4.72 10.79
C GLN A 173 1.50 -5.23 10.79
N THR A 174 1.32 -6.55 10.89
CA THR A 174 -0.02 -7.13 11.04
C THR A 174 -0.61 -6.79 12.41
N SER A 175 -1.93 -6.82 12.51
CA SER A 175 -2.61 -6.57 13.78
C SER A 175 -2.26 -7.58 14.87
N ASP A 176 -1.88 -8.80 14.50
CA ASP A 176 -1.43 -9.82 15.44
C ASP A 176 -0.07 -9.50 16.08
N LEU A 177 0.74 -8.67 15.41
CA LEU A 177 2.10 -8.33 15.86
C LEU A 177 2.19 -6.95 16.52
N ILE A 178 1.44 -5.97 16.01
CA ILE A 178 1.51 -4.57 16.48
C ILE A 178 0.16 -3.97 16.89
N GLY A 179 -0.89 -4.79 17.01
CA GLY A 179 -2.25 -4.31 17.22
C GLY A 179 -2.69 -3.37 16.10
N THR A 180 -3.46 -2.34 16.43
CA THR A 180 -3.96 -1.38 15.44
C THR A 180 -2.99 -0.24 15.13
N ALA A 181 -1.70 -0.34 15.49
CA ALA A 181 -0.78 0.81 15.39
C ALA A 181 -0.63 1.34 13.94
N PHE A 182 -0.65 0.48 12.92
CA PHE A 182 -0.68 0.94 11.52
C PHE A 182 -2.01 1.60 11.13
N VAL A 183 -3.14 1.00 11.54
CA VAL A 183 -4.50 1.50 11.26
C VAL A 183 -4.71 2.87 11.91
N GLU A 184 -4.27 3.01 13.16
CA GLU A 184 -4.47 4.22 13.95
C GLU A 184 -3.41 5.28 13.68
N GLY A 185 -2.15 4.86 13.52
CA GLY A 185 -0.97 5.72 13.51
C GLY A 185 -0.42 6.08 12.13
N SER A 186 -0.89 5.46 11.04
CA SER A 186 -0.40 5.79 9.68
C SER A 186 -0.66 7.23 9.24
N GLY A 187 -1.56 7.96 9.91
CA GLY A 187 -1.96 9.32 9.55
C GLY A 187 -3.04 9.39 8.47
N LEU A 188 -3.30 8.29 7.75
CA LEU A 188 -4.24 8.22 6.64
C LEU A 188 -5.68 8.60 7.01
N ARG A 189 -6.15 8.23 8.21
CA ARG A 189 -7.54 8.49 8.65
C ARG A 189 -7.94 9.96 8.62
N ARG A 190 -7.03 10.87 9.01
CA ARG A 190 -7.30 12.32 8.99
C ARG A 190 -7.50 12.83 7.57
N TRP A 191 -6.67 12.36 6.64
CA TRP A 191 -6.74 12.72 5.23
C TRP A 191 -7.92 12.05 4.53
N ALA A 192 -8.34 10.88 5.00
CA ALA A 192 -9.49 10.16 4.50
C ALA A 192 -10.81 10.92 4.73
N ASP A 193 -10.97 11.57 5.90
CA ASP A 193 -12.11 12.47 6.14
C ASP A 193 -12.15 13.63 5.13
N LEU A 194 -11.00 14.26 4.88
CA LEU A 194 -10.90 15.41 3.97
C LEU A 194 -11.13 15.03 2.50
N ALA A 195 -10.51 13.92 2.06
CA ALA A 195 -10.62 13.42 0.69
C ALA A 195 -11.92 12.65 0.41
N LYS A 196 -12.78 12.46 1.43
CA LYS A 196 -14.00 11.64 1.37
C LYS A 196 -13.72 10.25 0.81
N VAL A 197 -12.78 9.55 1.43
CA VAL A 197 -12.42 8.17 1.07
C VAL A 197 -12.54 7.24 2.27
N VAL A 198 -13.08 6.04 2.04
CA VAL A 198 -12.96 4.94 3.00
C VAL A 198 -11.55 4.38 2.90
N VAL A 199 -10.92 4.07 4.03
CA VAL A 199 -9.61 3.39 4.02
C VAL A 199 -9.79 1.94 4.43
N LEU A 200 -9.55 1.02 3.50
CA LEU A 200 -9.50 -0.41 3.76
C LEU A 200 -8.09 -0.79 4.22
N TYR A 201 -7.97 -1.52 5.32
CA TYR A 201 -6.73 -2.05 5.88
C TYR A 201 -6.79 -3.58 5.93
N PRO A 202 -6.57 -4.27 4.79
CA PRO A 202 -6.44 -5.72 4.77
C PRO A 202 -5.26 -6.16 5.63
N GLN A 203 -5.32 -7.38 6.15
CA GLN A 203 -4.29 -7.94 7.03
C GLN A 203 -3.76 -9.26 6.49
N THR A 204 -2.44 -9.40 6.52
CA THR A 204 -1.77 -10.70 6.35
C THR A 204 -1.59 -11.40 7.69
N ALA A 205 -1.21 -12.68 7.65
CA ALA A 205 -0.86 -13.46 8.82
C ALA A 205 0.49 -14.17 8.63
N PRO A 206 1.26 -14.39 9.71
CA PRO A 206 2.50 -15.15 9.61
C PRO A 206 2.20 -16.59 9.21
N SER A 207 3.06 -17.16 8.36
CA SER A 207 2.95 -18.55 7.92
C SER A 207 4.30 -19.24 7.97
N MET A 208 4.30 -20.52 8.36
CA MET A 208 5.48 -21.39 8.26
C MET A 208 5.45 -22.29 7.03
N MET A 209 4.28 -22.43 6.39
CA MET A 209 4.11 -23.18 5.15
C MET A 209 2.94 -22.57 4.36
N PRO A 210 3.22 -21.81 3.28
CA PRO A 210 4.54 -21.40 2.78
C PRO A 210 5.30 -20.50 3.78
N LEU A 211 6.63 -20.43 3.67
CA LEU A 211 7.48 -19.70 4.62
C LEU A 211 7.32 -18.18 4.45
N ASN A 212 6.60 -17.56 5.38
CA ASN A 212 6.43 -16.11 5.51
C ASN A 212 6.24 -15.75 7.01
N PRO A 213 7.25 -15.95 7.86
CA PRO A 213 7.13 -15.75 9.30
C PRO A 213 6.97 -14.27 9.69
N LYS A 214 7.34 -13.36 8.79
CA LYS A 214 7.19 -11.91 8.94
C LYS A 214 5.84 -11.40 8.47
N ALA A 215 4.95 -12.28 7.99
CA ALA A 215 3.63 -11.90 7.51
C ALA A 215 3.67 -10.76 6.49
N CYS A 216 4.59 -10.80 5.53
CA CYS A 216 4.63 -9.84 4.44
C CYS A 216 3.47 -10.11 3.46
N TRP A 217 3.13 -9.12 2.63
CA TRP A 217 2.38 -9.37 1.39
C TRP A 217 3.21 -10.22 0.44
N ASP A 218 2.55 -10.96 -0.45
CA ASP A 218 3.24 -11.80 -1.42
C ASP A 218 3.82 -10.97 -2.56
N TRP A 219 5.13 -10.75 -2.51
CA TRP A 219 5.91 -10.10 -3.57
C TRP A 219 7.04 -11.00 -4.09
N TRP A 220 7.07 -12.28 -3.67
CA TRP A 220 8.09 -13.25 -4.11
C TRP A 220 7.51 -14.62 -4.51
N GLY A 221 6.20 -14.73 -4.64
CA GLY A 221 5.49 -15.90 -5.15
C GLY A 221 5.25 -17.02 -4.14
N TYR A 222 5.22 -16.72 -2.85
CA TYR A 222 4.98 -17.75 -1.84
C TYR A 222 3.56 -18.34 -1.90
N SER A 223 2.60 -17.60 -2.46
CA SER A 223 1.23 -18.04 -2.68
C SER A 223 0.99 -18.62 -4.09
N GLY A 224 2.03 -18.67 -4.93
CA GLY A 224 1.99 -19.25 -6.28
C GLY A 224 2.69 -18.39 -7.32
N LYS A 225 2.95 -18.96 -8.50
CA LYS A 225 3.71 -18.31 -9.59
C LYS A 225 3.05 -17.06 -10.18
N ASN A 226 1.73 -16.92 -10.06
CA ASN A 226 0.96 -15.81 -10.63
C ASN A 226 0.64 -14.73 -9.58
N TYR A 227 1.39 -14.67 -8.47
CA TYR A 227 1.10 -13.85 -7.29
C TYR A 227 0.88 -12.37 -7.58
N ASP A 228 1.58 -11.83 -8.57
CA ASP A 228 1.59 -10.42 -8.99
C ASP A 228 0.62 -10.15 -10.16
N GLY A 229 -0.16 -11.15 -10.60
CA GLY A 229 -1.13 -11.02 -11.68
C GLY A 229 -2.58 -11.08 -11.22
N ARG A 230 -3.51 -11.03 -12.18
CA ARG A 230 -4.97 -11.15 -11.94
C ARG A 230 -5.35 -12.43 -11.18
N ASP A 231 -4.58 -13.50 -11.38
CA ASP A 231 -4.78 -14.80 -10.73
C ASP A 231 -4.00 -14.97 -9.42
N GLY A 232 -3.36 -13.92 -8.92
CA GLY A 232 -2.69 -13.93 -7.63
C GLY A 232 -3.68 -14.16 -6.49
N ALA A 233 -3.34 -15.04 -5.55
CA ALA A 233 -4.24 -15.39 -4.46
C ALA A 233 -4.58 -14.17 -3.58
N GLN A 234 -3.57 -13.35 -3.26
CA GLN A 234 -3.78 -12.10 -2.52
C GLN A 234 -4.40 -11.01 -3.39
N THR A 235 -3.99 -10.86 -4.66
CA THR A 235 -4.59 -9.91 -5.60
C THR A 235 -6.10 -10.11 -5.75
N ARG A 236 -6.55 -11.35 -5.99
CA ARG A 236 -8.00 -11.66 -6.05
C ARG A 236 -8.72 -11.35 -4.75
N ALA A 237 -8.09 -11.64 -3.61
CA ALA A 237 -8.70 -11.33 -2.31
C ALA A 237 -8.87 -9.84 -2.09
N LEU A 238 -7.84 -9.04 -2.42
CA LEU A 238 -7.91 -7.58 -2.33
C LEU A 238 -8.99 -7.01 -3.25
N MET A 239 -9.04 -7.45 -4.51
CA MET A 239 -10.07 -7.01 -5.46
C MET A 239 -11.47 -7.43 -5.03
N ARG A 240 -11.62 -8.60 -4.39
CA ARG A 240 -12.90 -9.01 -3.81
C ARG A 240 -13.36 -8.05 -2.70
N PHE A 241 -12.46 -7.56 -1.86
CA PHE A 241 -12.81 -6.55 -0.85
C PHE A 241 -13.21 -5.23 -1.50
N VAL A 242 -12.50 -4.80 -2.54
CA VAL A 242 -12.83 -3.61 -3.34
C VAL A 242 -14.23 -3.75 -3.94
N ASP A 243 -14.53 -4.86 -4.61
CA ASP A 243 -15.83 -5.12 -5.24
C ASP A 243 -16.98 -5.08 -4.21
N ILE A 244 -16.77 -5.62 -3.01
CA ILE A 244 -17.77 -5.60 -1.94
C ILE A 244 -18.06 -4.16 -1.49
N LEU A 245 -17.03 -3.32 -1.35
CA LEU A 245 -17.17 -1.93 -0.91
C LEU A 245 -17.73 -1.01 -2.01
N GLN A 246 -17.54 -1.36 -3.27
CA GLN A 246 -18.06 -0.63 -4.42
C GLN A 246 -19.48 -1.06 -4.83
N ALA A 247 -19.96 -2.21 -4.34
CA ALA A 247 -21.30 -2.67 -4.62
C ALA A 247 -22.34 -1.65 -4.09
N PRO A 248 -23.40 -1.34 -4.87
CA PRO A 248 -24.47 -0.48 -4.38
C PRO A 248 -25.06 -1.03 -3.09
N SER A 249 -25.28 -0.15 -2.11
CA SER A 249 -26.03 -0.48 -0.89
C SER A 249 -27.38 -1.10 -1.30
N ARG A 250 -27.64 -2.32 -0.82
CA ARG A 250 -28.93 -3.01 -1.03
C ARG A 250 -30.00 -2.48 -0.10
#